data_AF-A9AUV4-F1
#
_entry.id   AF-A9AUV4-F1
#
_cell.length_a   1.000
_cell.length_b   1.000
_cell.length_c   1.000
_cell.angle_alpha   90.00
_cell.angle_beta   90.00
_cell.angle_gamma   90.00
#
_symmetry.space_group_name_H-M   'P 1'
#
loop_
_entity.id
_entity.type
_entity.pdbx_description
1 polymer ?
#
loop_
_entity_poly.entity_id
_entity_poly.type
_entity_poly.pdbx_seq_one_letter_code
_entity_poly.pdbx_strand_id
1 'polypeptide(L)' 'MRGRLHSTDERLIDDDLTELADELSIRLYATMGHRVYLLSRPDIIQLTKSYIDDLHPEDQDAICWLIWDLFQEGMQMEFG' A
#
# COMPACT_ATOMS: atom_id res chain seq x y z
N MET A 1 -16.96 -17.61 -7.89
CA MET A 1 -15.78 -17.21 -8.70
C MET A 1 -16.16 -15.94 -9.46
N ARG A 2 -15.84 -14.77 -8.91
CA ARG A 2 -16.07 -13.48 -9.57
C ARG A 2 -14.90 -13.25 -10.54
N GLY A 3 -15.22 -13.11 -11.82
CA GLY A 3 -14.24 -12.90 -12.87
C GLY A 3 -13.53 -11.56 -12.68
N ARG A 4 -12.21 -11.62 -12.52
CA ARG A 4 -11.33 -10.45 -12.56
C ARG A 4 -11.38 -9.87 -13.97
N LEU A 5 -11.88 -8.65 -14.08
CA LEU A 5 -11.73 -7.84 -15.27
C LEU A 5 -10.28 -7.37 -15.28
N HIS A 6 -9.42 -8.13 -15.96
CA HIS A 6 -8.11 -7.62 -16.33
C HIS A 6 -8.34 -6.45 -17.30
N SER A 7 -7.99 -5.23 -16.87
CA SER A 7 -7.77 -4.14 -17.80
C SER A 7 -6.71 -4.60 -18.80
N THR A 8 -6.89 -4.28 -20.07
CA THR A 8 -6.15 -4.80 -21.24
C THR A 8 -4.63 -4.52 -21.21
N ASP A 9 -4.10 -3.96 -20.12
CA ASP A 9 -2.74 -3.43 -19.94
C ASP A 9 -1.98 -4.03 -18.73
N GLU A 10 -2.40 -5.18 -18.19
CA GLU A 10 -1.78 -5.85 -17.01
C GLU A 10 -1.82 -5.04 -15.70
N ARG A 11 -2.51 -3.89 -15.69
CA ARG A 11 -2.68 -3.03 -14.52
C ARG A 11 -3.85 -3.46 -13.65
N LEU A 12 -3.69 -3.27 -12.35
CA LEU A 12 -4.80 -3.38 -11.40
C LEU A 12 -5.79 -2.23 -11.63
N ILE A 13 -7.06 -2.49 -11.36
CA ILE A 13 -8.08 -1.44 -11.27
C ILE A 13 -7.90 -0.67 -9.96
N ASP A 14 -8.31 0.60 -9.93
CA ASP A 14 -8.08 1.49 -8.78
C ASP A 14 -8.62 0.92 -7.45
N ASP A 15 -9.76 0.22 -7.50
CA ASP A 15 -10.35 -0.45 -6.33
C ASP A 15 -9.43 -1.56 -5.78
N ASP A 16 -8.83 -2.36 -6.66
CA ASP A 16 -7.92 -3.45 -6.28
C ASP A 16 -6.60 -2.90 -5.71
N LEU A 17 -6.10 -1.76 -6.24
CA LEU A 17 -4.93 -1.07 -5.69
C LEU A 17 -5.18 -0.58 -4.27
N THR A 18 -6.36 -0.01 -4.04
CA THR A 18 -6.77 0.52 -2.74
C THR A 18 -6.93 -0.61 -1.72
N GLU A 19 -7.61 -1.70 -2.10
CA GLU A 19 -7.78 -2.87 -1.23
C GLU A 19 -6.42 -3.48 -0.84
N LEU A 20 -5.50 -3.62 -1.80
CA LEU A 20 -4.15 -4.13 -1.52
C LEU A 20 -3.35 -3.18 -0.62
N ALA A 21 -3.44 -1.86 -0.84
CA ALA A 21 -2.78 -0.88 0.02
C ALA A 21 -3.31 -0.93 1.46
N ASP A 22 -4.62 -1.07 1.65
CA ASP A 22 -5.24 -1.23 2.97
C ASP A 22 -4.75 -2.50 3.69
N GLU A 23 -4.76 -3.64 3.01
CA GLU A 23 -4.29 -4.91 3.58
C GLU A 23 -2.82 -4.83 4.03
N LEU A 24 -1.96 -4.25 3.19
CA LEU A 24 -0.55 -4.07 3.50
C LEU A 24 -0.35 -3.07 4.66
N SER A 25 -1.13 -2.00 4.69
CA SER A 25 -1.08 -1.00 5.77
C SER A 25 -1.43 -1.61 7.12
N ILE A 26 -2.52 -2.38 7.18
CA ILE A 26 -2.95 -3.11 8.38
C ILE A 26 -1.86 -4.09 8.83
N ARG A 27 -1.26 -4.82 7.90
CA ARG A 27 -0.20 -5.81 8.21
C ARG A 27 1.05 -5.13 8.78
N LEU A 28 1.48 -4.02 8.18
CA LEU A 28 2.62 -3.25 8.67
C LEU A 28 2.33 -2.66 10.04
N TYR A 29 1.14 -2.09 10.26
CA TYR A 29 0.72 -1.56 11.55
C TYR A 29 0.65 -2.67 12.61
N ALA A 30 0.10 -3.84 12.30
CA ALA A 30 0.05 -4.97 13.22
C ALA A 30 1.45 -5.47 13.61
N THR A 31 2.43 -5.32 12.73
CA THR A 31 3.81 -5.75 12.97
C THR A 31 4.63 -4.71 13.74
N MET A 32 4.44 -3.42 13.46
CA MET A 32 5.31 -2.33 13.93
C MET A 32 4.65 -1.38 14.94
N GLY A 33 3.32 -1.40 15.05
CA GLY A 33 2.52 -0.44 15.81
C GLY A 33 2.74 0.99 15.32
N HIS A 34 2.71 1.97 16.24
CA HIS A 34 2.90 3.39 15.92
C HIS A 34 4.26 3.73 15.26
N ARG A 35 5.22 2.80 15.21
CA ARG A 35 6.47 3.02 14.48
C ARG A 35 6.24 3.17 12.97
N VAL A 36 5.09 2.73 12.43
CA VAL A 36 4.78 2.94 11.01
C VAL A 36 4.72 4.42 10.63
N TYR A 37 4.37 5.31 11.57
CA TYR A 37 4.31 6.75 11.31
C TYR A 37 5.68 7.38 11.05
N LEU A 38 6.77 6.69 11.42
CA LEU A 38 8.14 7.12 11.17
C LEU A 38 8.69 6.62 9.83
N LEU A 39 7.94 5.79 9.12
CA LEU A 39 8.39 5.21 7.86
C LEU A 39 8.43 6.28 6.77
N SER A 40 9.58 6.39 6.11
CA SER A 40 9.69 7.10 4.86
C SER A 40 9.15 6.25 3.70
N ARG A 41 8.84 6.87 2.56
CA ARG A 41 8.42 6.12 1.36
C ARG A 41 9.42 5.03 0.93
N PRO A 42 10.75 5.27 0.93
CA PRO A 42 11.73 4.20 0.69
C PRO A 42 11.63 3.01 1.64
N ASP A 43 11.32 3.25 2.93
CA ASP A 43 11.14 2.16 3.89
C ASP A 43 9.91 1.33 3.54
N ILE A 44 8.81 1.98 3.16
CA ILE A 44 7.58 1.30 2.72
C ILE A 44 7.87 0.45 1.49
N ILE A 45 8.53 0.98 0.47
CA ILE A 45 8.94 0.23 -0.74
C ILE A 45 9.73 -1.02 -0.34
N GLN A 46 10.70 -0.89 0.57
CA GLN A 46 11.52 -2.03 0.99
C GLN A 46 10.70 -3.10 1.74
N LEU A 47 9.75 -2.67 2.57
CA LEU A 47 8.92 -3.56 3.39
C LEU A 47 7.82 -4.24 2.59
N THR A 48 7.31 -3.60 1.53
CA THR A 48 6.23 -4.14 0.69
C THR A 48 6.74 -4.86 -0.55
N LYS A 49 8.02 -4.72 -0.91
CA LYS A 49 8.59 -5.23 -2.16
C LYS A 49 8.19 -6.67 -2.50
N SER A 50 8.27 -7.60 -1.55
CA SER A 50 7.97 -9.02 -1.79
C SER A 50 6.49 -9.34 -2.02
N TYR A 51 5.61 -8.36 -1.87
CA TYR A 51 4.15 -8.50 -2.05
C TYR A 51 3.66 -7.84 -3.33
N ILE A 52 4.48 -7.00 -3.97
CA ILE A 52 4.09 -6.17 -5.12
C ILE A 52 5.10 -6.27 -6.27
N ASP A 53 6.14 -7.09 -6.17
CA ASP A 53 7.21 -7.17 -7.17
C ASP A 53 6.74 -7.76 -8.52
N ASP A 54 5.62 -8.47 -8.51
CA ASP A 54 4.92 -9.00 -9.69
C ASP A 54 3.98 -7.98 -10.34
N LEU A 55 3.68 -6.86 -9.69
CA LEU A 55 2.82 -5.81 -10.23
C LEU A 55 3.54 -4.89 -11.21
N HIS A 56 2.77 -4.18 -12.02
CA HIS A 56 3.31 -3.15 -12.90
C HIS A 56 4.03 -2.05 -12.10
N PRO A 57 5.17 -1.49 -12.56
CA PRO A 57 5.95 -0.51 -11.77
C PRO A 57 5.17 0.72 -11.32
N GLU A 58 4.22 1.19 -12.14
CA GLU A 58 3.35 2.31 -11.76
C GLU A 58 2.38 1.94 -10.62
N ASP A 59 1.88 0.71 -10.63
CA ASP A 59 0.98 0.19 -9.59
C ASP A 59 1.77 -0.02 -8.28
N GLN A 60 3.04 -0.45 -8.38
CA GLN A 60 3.95 -0.51 -7.22
C GLN A 60 4.15 0.85 -6.55
N ASP A 61 4.41 1.90 -7.34
CA ASP A 61 4.59 3.26 -6.82
C ASP A 61 3.28 3.80 -6.22
N ALA A 62 2.15 3.54 -6.89
CA ALA A 62 0.82 3.94 -6.40
C ALA A 62 0.49 3.31 -5.04
N ILE A 63 0.68 2.00 -4.89
CA ILE A 63 0.46 1.30 -3.60
C ILE A 63 1.37 1.89 -2.52
N CYS A 64 2.64 2.15 -2.82
CA CYS A 64 3.57 2.72 -1.85
C CYS A 64 3.17 4.15 -1.43
N TRP A 65 2.59 4.94 -2.33
CA TRP A 65 2.02 6.24 -2.00
C TRP A 65 0.80 6.11 -1.09
N LEU A 66 -0.18 5.27 -1.47
CA LEU A 66 -1.40 5.07 -0.70
C LEU A 66 -1.11 4.62 0.74
N ILE A 67 -0.20 3.66 0.92
CA ILE A 67 0.21 3.20 2.25
C ILE A 67 0.85 4.33 3.07
N TRP A 68 1.71 5.14 2.43
CA TRP A 68 2.35 6.25 3.11
C TRP A 68 1.35 7.30 3.54
N ASP A 69 0.41 7.68 2.67
CA ASP A 69 -0.64 8.64 2.95
C ASP A 69 -1.53 8.16 4.11
N LEU A 70 -1.96 6.89 4.10
CA LEU A 70 -2.73 6.29 5.20
C LEU A 70 -2.00 6.42 6.55
N PHE A 71 -0.68 6.22 6.59
CA PHE A 71 0.09 6.40 7.82
C PHE A 71 0.21 7.87 8.24
N GLN A 72 0.36 8.81 7.29
CA GLN A 72 0.38 10.23 7.63
C GLN A 72 -0.97 10.71 8.15
N GLU A 73 -2.07 10.26 7.53
CA GLU A 73 -3.43 10.53 8.00
C GLU A 73 -3.65 9.96 9.40
N GLY A 74 -3.27 8.70 9.63
CA GLY A 74 -3.37 8.08 10.95
C GLY A 74 -2.55 8.82 12.02
N MET A 75 -1.33 9.23 11.69
CA MET A 75 -0.49 10.05 12.58
C MET A 75 -1.16 11.39 12.91
N GLN A 76 -1.71 12.06 11.91
CA GLN A 76 -2.40 13.34 12.08
C GLN A 76 -3.67 13.18 12.93
N MET A 77 -4.41 12.09 12.81
CA MET A 77 -5.59 11.82 13.66
C MET A 77 -5.21 11.51 15.12
N GLU A 78 -4.06 10.86 15.34
CA GLU A 78 -3.64 10.43 16.67
C GLU A 78 -2.90 11.54 17.46
N PHE A 79 -2.14 12.38 16.76
CA PHE A 79 -1.27 13.39 17.38
C PHE A 79 -1.50 14.83 16.93
N GLY A 80 -2.39 15.07 15.96
CA GLY A 80 -2.73 16.39 15.43
C GLY A 80 -3.99 16.99 16.03
#